data_AF-A0A1I3UAG9-F1
#
_entry.id   AF-A0A1I3UAG9-F1
#
_cell.length_a   1.000
_cell.length_b   1.000
_cell.length_c   1.000
_cell.angle_alpha   90.00
_cell.angle_beta   90.00
_cell.angle_gamma   90.00
#
_symmetry.space_group_name_H-M   'P 1'
#
loop_
_entity.id
_entity.type
_entity.pdbx_description
1 polymer ?
#
loop_
_entity_poly.entity_id
_entity_poly.type
_entity_poly.pdbx_seq_one_letter_code
_entity_poly.pdbx_strand_id
1 'polypeptide(L)'
;MLGLSVVKYKRELMQAFSDCFLPVKDSLGNVPVLMQKSKFITASILGVCRGYSESRVRDESDFDLIVDAVFEEIFRRESVEVQTRTESWLQSSDDEFMFFYFQAKYRTKDSADLKWLQKTVLDYFEPAHTVVFPL
;
A
#
# COMPACT_ATOMS: atom_id res chain seq x y z
N MET A 1 -26.77 8.56 -0.44
CA MET A 1 -25.82 7.81 0.41
C MET A 1 -24.53 7.49 -0.38
N LEU A 2 -23.88 8.49 -0.98
CA LEU A 2 -22.74 8.27 -1.90
C LEU A 2 -21.38 8.22 -1.18
N GLY A 3 -21.16 9.03 -0.13
CA GLY A 3 -19.89 9.03 0.61
C GLY A 3 -19.69 7.86 1.58
N LEU A 4 -20.77 7.17 2.00
CA LEU A 4 -20.69 6.10 3.01
C LEU A 4 -19.97 4.84 2.49
N SER A 5 -20.08 4.53 1.19
CA SER A 5 -19.42 3.36 0.60
C SER A 5 -17.91 3.54 0.47
N VAL A 6 -17.46 4.73 0.06
CA VAL A 6 -16.03 5.05 -0.08
C VAL A 6 -15.33 4.98 1.27
N VAL A 7 -15.94 5.56 2.30
CA VAL A 7 -15.43 5.52 3.68
C VAL A 7 -15.26 4.07 4.17
N LYS A 8 -16.21 3.19 3.84
CA LYS A 8 -16.14 1.77 4.19
C LYS A 8 -14.91 1.10 3.53
N TYR A 9 -14.78 1.18 2.21
CA TYR A 9 -13.70 0.51 1.49
C TYR A 9 -12.31 1.07 1.82
N LYS A 10 -12.23 2.40 2.00
CA LYS A 10 -11.04 3.07 2.54
C LYS A 10 -10.62 2.45 3.87
N ARG A 11 -11.54 2.35 4.82
CA ARG A 11 -11.25 1.80 6.16
C ARG A 11 -10.81 0.34 6.11
N GLU A 12 -11.47 -0.47 5.27
CA GLU A 12 -11.12 -1.88 5.10
C GLU A 12 -9.70 -2.05 4.55
N LEU A 13 -9.33 -1.28 3.51
CA LEU A 13 -7.99 -1.33 2.93
C LEU A 13 -6.92 -0.80 3.89
N MET A 14 -7.18 0.33 4.58
CA MET A 14 -6.26 0.85 5.59
C MET A 14 -5.98 -0.19 6.66
N GLN A 15 -7.02 -0.84 7.19
CA GLN A 15 -6.86 -1.88 8.21
C GLN A 15 -6.07 -3.08 7.65
N ALA A 16 -6.45 -3.57 6.47
CA ALA A 16 -5.77 -4.71 5.83
C ALA A 16 -4.27 -4.45 5.64
N PHE A 17 -3.89 -3.25 5.18
CA PHE A 17 -2.49 -2.88 5.02
C PHE A 17 -1.77 -2.65 6.35
N SER A 18 -2.43 -2.04 7.33
CA SER A 18 -1.84 -1.86 8.65
C SER A 18 -1.52 -3.21 9.30
N ASP A 19 -2.46 -4.17 9.22
CA ASP A 19 -2.26 -5.54 9.70
C ASP A 19 -1.19 -6.28 8.90
N CYS A 20 -1.18 -6.12 7.57
CA CYS A 20 -0.21 -6.73 6.68
C CYS A 20 1.24 -6.34 7.06
N PHE A 21 1.48 -5.06 7.31
CA PHE A 21 2.83 -4.55 7.59
C PHE A 21 3.16 -4.41 9.08
N LEU A 22 2.20 -4.66 9.98
CA LEU A 22 2.43 -4.63 11.43
C LEU A 22 3.69 -5.41 11.86
N PRO A 23 3.98 -6.62 11.33
CA PRO A 23 5.16 -7.38 11.75
C PRO A 23 6.51 -6.75 11.40
N VAL A 24 6.56 -5.82 10.45
CA VAL A 24 7.81 -5.14 10.04
C VAL A 24 7.91 -3.71 10.55
N LYS A 25 6.85 -3.17 11.16
CA LYS A 25 6.85 -1.82 11.73
C LYS A 25 7.75 -1.77 12.97
N ASP A 26 8.46 -0.64 13.15
CA ASP A 26 9.20 -0.36 14.38
C ASP A 26 8.27 0.05 15.53
N SER A 27 8.85 0.34 16.69
CA SER A 27 8.10 0.78 17.89
C SER A 27 7.35 2.11 17.71
N LEU A 28 7.74 2.91 16.72
CA LEU A 28 7.10 4.17 16.37
C LEU A 28 6.04 3.96 15.29
N GLY A 29 5.93 2.77 14.72
CA GLY A 29 4.98 2.39 13.67
C GLY A 29 5.47 2.68 12.24
N ASN A 30 6.78 2.88 12.04
CA ASN A 30 7.39 3.10 10.73
C ASN A 30 7.77 1.78 10.08
N VAL A 31 7.51 1.64 8.79
CA VAL A 31 8.02 0.53 7.98
C VAL A 31 9.50 0.73 7.60
N PRO A 32 10.24 -0.34 7.25
CA PRO A 32 11.61 -0.24 6.76
C PRO A 32 11.76 0.76 5.61
N VAL A 33 12.82 1.58 5.66
CA VAL A 33 13.09 2.61 4.63
C VAL A 33 13.19 2.02 3.22
N LEU A 34 13.69 0.79 3.10
CA LEU A 34 13.78 0.09 1.80
C LEU A 34 12.40 -0.18 1.17
N MET A 35 11.33 -0.32 1.97
CA MET A 35 9.98 -0.50 1.43
C MET A 35 9.50 0.75 0.68
N GLN A 36 9.93 1.94 1.10
CA GLN A 36 9.58 3.23 0.46
C GLN A 36 10.14 3.36 -0.97
N LYS A 37 11.19 2.58 -1.28
CA LYS A 37 11.87 2.58 -2.59
C LYS A 37 11.58 1.30 -3.39
N SER A 38 10.78 0.39 -2.83
CA SER A 38 10.50 -0.90 -3.45
C SER A 38 9.34 -0.79 -4.43
N LYS A 39 9.61 -0.99 -5.72
CA LYS A 39 8.58 -1.12 -6.75
C LYS A 39 7.59 -2.24 -6.40
N PHE A 40 8.08 -3.37 -5.90
CA PHE A 40 7.21 -4.47 -5.46
C PHE A 40 6.18 -4.01 -4.44
N ILE A 41 6.60 -3.28 -3.40
CA ILE A 41 5.69 -2.81 -2.34
C ILE A 41 4.70 -1.79 -2.89
N THR A 42 5.17 -0.73 -3.54
CA THR A 42 4.27 0.35 -3.96
C THR A 42 3.35 -0.06 -5.10
N ALA A 43 3.83 -0.88 -6.04
CA ALA A 43 3.00 -1.49 -7.07
C ALA A 43 1.95 -2.42 -6.47
N SER A 44 2.33 -3.22 -5.45
CA SER A 44 1.39 -4.10 -4.77
C SER A 44 0.31 -3.32 -4.03
N ILE A 45 0.68 -2.24 -3.35
CA ILE A 45 -0.29 -1.36 -2.68
C ILE A 45 -1.29 -0.81 -3.69
N LEU A 46 -0.80 -0.17 -4.76
CA LEU A 46 -1.65 0.43 -5.77
C LEU A 46 -2.50 -0.61 -6.51
N GLY A 47 -1.92 -1.75 -6.85
CA GLY A 47 -2.59 -2.88 -7.48
C GLY A 47 -3.72 -3.42 -6.63
N VAL A 48 -3.47 -3.64 -5.33
CA VAL A 48 -4.50 -4.08 -4.38
C VAL A 48 -5.62 -3.06 -4.29
N CYS A 49 -5.30 -1.77 -4.10
CA CYS A 49 -6.30 -0.71 -4.06
C CYS A 49 -7.17 -0.74 -5.31
N ARG A 50 -6.56 -0.85 -6.50
CA ARG A 50 -7.31 -0.93 -7.77
C ARG A 50 -8.18 -2.17 -7.84
N GLY A 51 -7.61 -3.35 -7.57
CA GLY A 51 -8.33 -4.62 -7.66
C GLY A 51 -9.54 -4.64 -6.73
N TYR A 52 -9.37 -4.14 -5.50
CA TYR A 52 -10.43 -4.09 -4.52
C TYR A 52 -11.50 -3.05 -4.88
N SER A 53 -11.10 -1.85 -5.33
CA SER A 53 -12.03 -0.73 -5.54
C SER A 53 -12.73 -0.73 -6.91
N GLU A 54 -12.17 -1.37 -7.94
CA GLU A 54 -12.61 -1.25 -9.35
C GLU A 54 -14.09 -1.59 -9.58
N SER A 55 -14.67 -2.52 -8.82
CA SER A 55 -16.11 -2.86 -8.90
C SER A 55 -16.96 -2.24 -7.79
N ARG A 56 -16.34 -1.44 -6.91
CA ARG A 56 -16.93 -0.96 -5.65
C ARG A 56 -17.04 0.56 -5.60
N VAL A 57 -16.19 1.24 -6.35
CA VAL A 57 -16.07 2.70 -6.44
C VAL A 57 -16.40 3.13 -7.87
N ARG A 58 -17.02 4.31 -8.03
CA ARG A 58 -17.60 4.73 -9.32
C ARG A 58 -16.75 5.73 -10.09
N ASP A 59 -15.94 6.53 -9.41
CA ASP A 59 -15.10 7.55 -10.02
C ASP A 59 -13.63 7.43 -9.56
N GLU A 60 -12.74 8.01 -10.35
CA GLU A 60 -11.30 7.98 -10.07
C GLU A 60 -10.95 8.85 -8.84
N SER A 61 -11.71 9.91 -8.55
CA SER A 61 -11.48 10.73 -7.36
C SER A 61 -11.64 9.95 -6.05
N ASP A 62 -12.66 9.09 -5.94
CA ASP A 62 -12.85 8.23 -4.77
C ASP A 62 -11.75 7.15 -4.69
N PHE A 63 -11.22 6.71 -5.83
CA PHE A 63 -10.06 5.81 -5.87
C PHE A 63 -8.80 6.51 -5.34
N ASP A 64 -8.52 7.73 -5.79
CA ASP A 64 -7.37 8.51 -5.35
C ASP A 64 -7.42 8.74 -3.82
N LEU A 65 -8.60 9.07 -3.28
CA LEU A 65 -8.82 9.21 -1.83
C LEU A 65 -8.52 7.93 -1.02
N ILE A 66 -8.75 6.75 -1.61
CA ILE A 66 -8.42 5.46 -1.00
C ILE A 66 -6.91 5.24 -1.05
N VAL A 67 -6.29 5.49 -2.20
CA VAL A 67 -4.85 5.33 -2.40
C VAL A 67 -4.09 6.24 -1.43
N ASP A 68 -4.42 7.53 -1.38
CA ASP A 68 -3.82 8.49 -0.45
C ASP A 68 -3.88 8.01 0.99
N ALA A 69 -5.05 7.56 1.44
CA ALA A 69 -5.24 7.11 2.81
C ALA A 69 -4.42 5.87 3.15
N VAL A 70 -4.28 4.94 2.20
CA VAL A 70 -3.47 3.73 2.38
C VAL A 70 -1.98 4.09 2.40
N PHE A 71 -1.51 4.94 1.49
CA PHE A 71 -0.10 5.38 1.49
C PHE A 71 0.23 6.18 2.75
N GLU A 72 -0.67 7.02 3.24
CA GLU A 72 -0.50 7.76 4.50
C GLU A 72 -0.44 6.81 5.71
N GLU A 73 -1.30 5.80 5.78
CA GLU A 73 -1.27 4.80 6.87
C GLU A 73 0.06 4.05 6.95
N ILE A 74 0.68 3.77 5.78
CA ILE A 74 1.89 2.95 5.70
C ILE A 74 3.16 3.79 5.83
N PHE A 75 3.26 4.88 5.05
CA PHE A 75 4.48 5.66 4.90
C PHE A 75 4.44 7.00 5.65
N ARG A 76 3.27 7.40 6.16
CA ARG A 76 3.09 8.57 7.03
C ARG A 76 3.67 9.83 6.41
N ARG A 77 4.73 10.39 7.00
CA ARG A 77 5.38 11.63 6.54
C ARG A 77 5.96 11.49 5.14
N GLU A 78 6.36 10.28 4.75
CA GLU A 78 6.97 10.00 3.45
C GLU A 78 5.93 9.65 2.37
N SER A 79 4.64 9.64 2.71
CA SER A 79 3.58 9.19 1.79
C SER A 79 3.59 9.92 0.46
N VAL A 80 3.68 11.25 0.48
CA VAL A 80 3.67 12.09 -0.73
C VAL A 80 4.84 11.75 -1.64
N GLU A 81 6.07 11.67 -1.10
CA GLU A 81 7.26 11.35 -1.90
C GLU A 81 7.13 9.95 -2.52
N VAL A 82 6.68 8.97 -1.75
CA VAL A 82 6.51 7.59 -2.22
C VAL A 82 5.42 7.50 -3.28
N GLN A 83 4.32 8.24 -3.13
CA GLN A 83 3.24 8.32 -4.11
C GLN A 83 3.73 8.95 -5.43
N THR A 84 4.42 10.09 -5.38
CA THR A 84 4.98 10.73 -6.59
C THR A 84 5.91 9.78 -7.35
N ARG A 85 6.76 9.03 -6.64
CA ARG A 85 7.61 8.00 -7.26
C ARG A 85 6.80 6.87 -7.89
N THR A 86 5.79 6.38 -7.16
CA THR A 86 4.88 5.32 -7.64
C THR A 86 4.16 5.75 -8.91
N GLU A 87 3.64 6.97 -8.95
CA GLU A 87 3.00 7.55 -10.13
C GLU A 87 3.96 7.64 -11.31
N SER A 88 5.22 8.05 -11.09
CA SER A 88 6.21 8.10 -12.16
C SER A 88 6.44 6.74 -12.82
N TRP A 89 6.50 5.65 -12.02
CA TRP A 89 6.65 4.30 -12.55
C TRP A 89 5.40 3.81 -13.27
N LEU A 90 4.21 4.17 -12.78
CA LEU A 90 2.95 3.88 -13.44
C LEU A 90 2.87 4.59 -14.80
N GLN A 91 3.19 5.89 -14.84
CA GLN A 91 3.15 6.71 -16.06
C GLN A 91 4.18 6.25 -17.10
N SER A 92 5.36 5.85 -16.65
CA SER A 92 6.39 5.31 -17.55
C SER A 92 6.15 3.87 -17.96
N SER A 93 5.08 3.22 -17.46
CA SER A 93 4.81 1.79 -17.66
C SER A 93 6.04 0.92 -17.36
N ASP A 94 6.73 1.19 -16.25
CA ASP A 94 7.92 0.43 -15.86
C ASP A 94 7.60 -1.07 -15.75
N ASP A 95 8.33 -1.92 -16.49
CA ASP A 95 7.97 -3.33 -16.68
C ASP A 95 7.87 -4.10 -15.35
N GLU A 96 8.84 -3.90 -14.47
CA GLU A 96 8.90 -4.54 -13.16
C GLU A 96 7.75 -4.06 -12.27
N PHE A 97 7.50 -2.75 -12.26
CA PHE A 97 6.37 -2.16 -11.55
C PHE A 97 5.03 -2.72 -12.05
N MET A 98 4.80 -2.72 -13.37
CA MET A 98 3.55 -3.17 -13.98
C MET A 98 3.31 -4.66 -13.72
N PHE A 99 4.36 -5.48 -13.73
CA PHE A 99 4.27 -6.89 -13.36
C PHE A 99 3.69 -7.08 -11.95
N PHE A 100 4.27 -6.41 -10.96
CA PHE A 100 3.81 -6.50 -9.57
C PHE A 100 2.42 -5.87 -9.38
N TYR A 101 2.15 -4.75 -10.04
CA TYR A 101 0.86 -4.08 -10.02
C TYR A 101 -0.27 -5.00 -10.47
N PHE A 102 -0.12 -5.64 -11.64
CA PHE A 102 -1.15 -6.54 -12.17
C PHE A 102 -1.28 -7.80 -11.32
N GLN A 103 -0.17 -8.39 -10.85
CA GLN A 103 -0.24 -9.52 -9.94
C GLN A 103 -1.06 -9.21 -8.69
N ALA A 104 -0.81 -8.07 -8.06
CA ALA A 104 -1.54 -7.63 -6.89
C ALA A 104 -3.01 -7.36 -7.22
N LYS A 105 -3.28 -6.61 -8.29
CA LYS A 105 -4.64 -6.28 -8.75
C LYS A 105 -5.51 -7.51 -8.92
N TYR A 106 -5.00 -8.56 -9.56
CA TYR A 106 -5.79 -9.76 -9.82
C TYR A 106 -5.98 -10.65 -8.59
N ARG A 107 -5.06 -10.62 -7.60
CA ARG A 107 -5.17 -11.42 -6.37
C ARG A 107 -6.23 -10.90 -5.40
N THR A 108 -6.49 -9.59 -5.39
CA THR A 108 -7.37 -8.93 -4.40
C THR A 108 -8.65 -8.35 -4.99
N LYS A 109 -9.06 -8.83 -6.18
CA LYS A 109 -10.30 -8.39 -6.83
C LYS A 109 -11.54 -8.58 -5.95
N ASP A 110 -11.59 -9.71 -5.26
CA ASP A 110 -12.77 -10.13 -4.49
C ASP A 110 -12.61 -9.95 -2.97
N SER A 111 -11.37 -9.80 -2.49
CA SER A 111 -11.05 -9.76 -1.05
C SER A 111 -9.85 -8.87 -0.76
N ALA A 112 -9.87 -8.20 0.40
CA ALA A 112 -8.73 -7.46 0.95
C ALA A 112 -7.78 -8.35 1.77
N ASP A 113 -7.75 -9.67 1.52
CA ASP A 113 -6.81 -10.58 2.20
C ASP A 113 -5.37 -10.38 1.68
N LEU A 114 -4.51 -9.88 2.56
CA LEU A 114 -3.11 -9.54 2.26
C LEU A 114 -2.11 -10.52 2.87
N LYS A 115 -2.53 -11.70 3.33
CA LYS A 115 -1.60 -12.72 3.87
C LYS A 115 -0.45 -13.08 2.93
N TRP A 116 -0.73 -13.10 1.62
CA TRP A 116 0.29 -13.35 0.60
C TRP A 116 1.35 -12.24 0.57
N LEU A 117 0.94 -10.98 0.70
CA LEU A 117 1.84 -9.83 0.69
C LEU A 117 2.63 -9.78 1.99
N GLN A 118 1.97 -10.01 3.13
CA GLN A 118 2.62 -10.09 4.44
C GLN A 118 3.71 -11.15 4.46
N LYS A 119 3.42 -12.36 3.93
CA LYS A 119 4.42 -13.42 3.83
C LYS A 119 5.64 -12.96 3.03
N THR A 120 5.44 -12.42 1.84
CA THR A 120 6.54 -11.92 1.01
C THR A 120 7.31 -10.81 1.72
N VAL A 121 6.63 -9.89 2.39
CA VAL A 121 7.29 -8.81 3.12
C VAL A 121 8.22 -9.35 4.22
N LEU A 122 7.74 -10.34 4.97
CA LEU A 122 8.54 -11.00 6.02
C LEU A 122 9.73 -11.79 5.45
N ASP A 123 9.64 -12.29 4.23
CA ASP A 123 10.73 -13.01 3.56
C ASP A 123 11.84 -12.07 3.05
N TYR A 124 11.51 -10.80 2.74
CA TYR A 124 12.43 -9.87 2.04
C TYR A 124 12.83 -8.63 2.86
N PHE A 125 12.12 -8.29 3.93
CA PHE A 125 12.39 -7.11 4.74
C PHE A 125 12.59 -7.49 6.21
N GLU A 126 13.73 -7.08 6.76
CA GLU A 126 13.94 -7.10 8.19
C GLU A 126 13.03 -6.06 8.87
N PRO A 127 12.50 -6.35 10.07
CA PRO A 127 11.74 -5.38 10.84
C PRO A 127 12.52 -4.07 11.03
N ALA A 128 11.83 -2.94 10.95
CA ALA A 128 12.47 -1.66 11.18
C ALA A 128 12.98 -1.58 12.63
N HIS A 129 14.24 -1.20 12.80
CA HIS A 129 14.86 -1.01 14.09
C HIS A 129 14.84 0.47 14.47
N THR A 130 14.31 0.78 15.64
CA THR A 130 14.43 2.13 16.21
C THR A 130 15.87 2.37 16.63
N VAL A 131 16.57 3.28 15.95
CA VAL A 131 17.89 3.74 16.40
C VAL A 131 17.67 4.67 17.59
N VAL A 132 17.84 4.13 18.80
CA VAL A 132 17.83 4.93 20.03
C VAL A 132 19.21 5.57 20.16
N PHE A 133 19.32 6.87 19.87
CA PHE A 133 20.53 7.61 20.21
C PHE A 133 20.57 7.77 21.73
N PRO A 134 21.64 7.32 22.41
CA PRO A 134 21.83 7.68 23.81
C PRO A 134 22.00 9.20 23.91
N LEU A 135 21.18 9.82 24.76
CA LEU A 135 21.26 11.25 25.12
C LEU A 135 22.55 11.55 25.89
#